data_AF-A0A975T5Y6-F1
#
_entry.id   AF-A0A975T5Y6-F1
#
_cell.length_a   1.000
_cell.length_b   1.000
_cell.length_c   1.000
_cell.angle_alpha   90.00
_cell.angle_beta   90.00
_cell.angle_gamma   90.00
#
_symmetry.space_group_name_H-M   'P 1'
#
loop_
_entity.id
_entity.type
_entity.pdbx_description
1 polymer ?
#
loop_
_entity_poly.entity_id
_entity_poly.type
_entity_poly.pdbx_seq_one_letter_code
_entity_poly.pdbx_strand_id
1 'polypeptide(L)'
;MLMKVLLAPVMGPISGVVWIAEQIQERTNTEFDAQENLHKRLLSLQLSFDIGEISEEDFEAQEEEILLKIQALEEESRLAALAEEYEDWQEELEVTSEADSEPTLVLLS
;
A
#
# COMPACT_ATOMS: atom_id res chain seq x y z
N MET A 1 27.21 4.87 36.19
CA MET A 1 27.74 4.72 34.81
C MET A 1 27.78 3.25 34.33
N LEU A 2 27.88 2.23 35.20
CA LEU A 2 27.91 0.80 34.78
C LEU A 2 26.56 0.19 34.33
N MET A 3 25.42 0.61 34.88
CA MET A 3 24.11 0.04 34.51
C MET A 3 23.77 0.23 33.02
N LYS A 4 24.20 1.35 32.42
CA LYS A 4 24.03 1.62 30.97
C LYS A 4 24.80 0.64 30.09
N VAL A 5 25.97 0.16 30.53
CA VAL A 5 26.81 -0.78 29.77
C VAL A 5 26.23 -2.20 29.81
N LEU A 6 25.59 -2.58 30.93
CA LEU A 6 24.90 -3.87 31.06
C LEU A 6 23.63 -3.98 30.23
N LEU A 7 22.90 -2.87 30.04
CA LEU A 7 21.70 -2.81 29.20
C LEU A 7 22.02 -2.54 27.72
N ALA A 8 23.24 -2.13 27.39
CA ALA A 8 23.68 -1.83 26.04
C ALA A 8 23.48 -2.97 25.01
N PRO A 9 23.75 -4.27 25.30
CA PRO A 9 23.54 -5.34 24.31
C PRO A 9 22.06 -5.64 24.03
N VAL A 10 21.14 -5.23 24.91
CA VAL A 10 19.69 -5.42 24.74
C VAL A 10 19.04 -4.17 24.14
N MET A 11 19.46 -2.98 24.58
CA MET A 11 18.95 -1.72 24.06
C MET A 11 19.52 -1.39 22.67
N GLY A 12 20.73 -1.83 22.35
CA GLY A 12 21.37 -1.63 21.04
C GLY A 12 20.54 -2.18 19.87
N PRO A 13 20.10 -3.44 19.91
CA PRO A 13 19.20 -4.01 18.90
C PRO A 13 17.86 -3.26 18.79
N ILE A 14 17.24 -2.89 19.92
CA ILE A 14 15.94 -2.20 19.94
C ILE A 14 16.06 -0.80 19.31
N SER A 15 17.09 -0.04 19.68
CA SER A 15 17.38 1.26 19.05
C SER A 15 17.71 1.13 17.57
N GLY A 16 18.35 0.02 17.15
CA GLY A 16 18.59 -0.28 15.74
C GLY A 16 17.30 -0.55 14.96
N VAL A 17 16.35 -1.29 15.54
CA VAL A 17 15.03 -1.54 14.92
C VAL A 17 14.20 -0.25 14.84
N VAL A 18 14.22 0.60 15.87
CA VAL A 18 13.56 1.91 15.83
C VAL A 18 14.17 2.81 14.75
N TRP A 19 15.50 2.84 14.62
CA TRP A 19 16.19 3.59 13.56
C TRP A 19 15.85 3.07 12.16
N ILE A 20 15.73 1.74 11.98
CA ILE A 20 15.28 1.14 10.71
C ILE A 20 13.81 1.49 10.44
N ALA A 21 12.94 1.47 11.45
CA ALA A 21 11.54 1.85 11.32
C ALA A 21 11.36 3.35 10.95
N GLU A 22 12.22 4.23 11.48
CA GLU A 22 12.27 5.65 11.13
C GLU A 22 12.78 5.87 9.69
N GLN A 23 13.73 5.05 9.22
CA GLN A 23 14.27 5.16 7.86
C GLN A 23 13.37 4.52 6.78
N ILE A 24 12.53 3.56 7.14
CA ILE A 24 11.46 3.04 6.26
C ILE A 24 10.45 4.15 5.91
N GLN A 25 10.26 5.13 6.80
CA GLN A 25 9.35 6.26 6.58
C GLN A 25 9.80 7.21 5.45
N GLU A 26 11.05 7.12 4.97
CA GLU A 26 11.64 8.19 4.18
C GLU A 26 11.56 8.00 2.66
N ARG A 27 11.10 6.85 2.12
CA ARG A 27 10.92 6.70 0.66
C ARG A 27 9.83 5.72 0.21
N THR A 28 8.92 6.30 -0.59
CA THR A 28 8.24 5.77 -1.79
C THR A 28 6.78 5.33 -1.60
N ASN A 29 5.91 6.16 -2.17
CA ASN A 29 4.46 5.99 -2.34
C ASN A 29 3.61 6.13 -1.06
N THR A 30 3.02 7.33 -0.89
CA THR A 30 2.14 7.67 0.24
C THR A 30 0.98 6.69 0.41
N GLU A 31 0.50 6.09 -0.67
CA GLU A 31 -0.52 5.03 -0.62
C GLU A 31 0.00 3.73 -0.03
N PHE A 32 1.20 3.30 -0.41
CA PHE A 32 1.84 2.10 0.12
C PHE A 32 2.12 2.26 1.62
N ASP A 33 2.58 3.44 2.03
CA ASP A 33 2.74 3.80 3.44
C ASP A 33 1.41 3.77 4.19
N ALA A 34 0.32 4.25 3.58
CA ALA A 34 -1.01 4.24 4.20
C ALA A 34 -1.50 2.80 4.43
N GLN A 35 -1.35 1.91 3.44
CA GLN A 35 -1.70 0.50 3.55
C GLN A 35 -0.84 -0.22 4.61
N GLU A 36 0.48 -0.02 4.59
CA GLU A 36 1.39 -0.63 5.57
C GLU A 36 1.05 -0.18 7.01
N ASN A 37 0.67 1.09 7.19
CA ASN A 37 0.23 1.61 8.48
C ASN A 37 -1.07 0.95 8.98
N LEU A 38 -2.01 0.62 8.10
CA LEU A 38 -3.23 -0.10 8.47
C LEU A 38 -2.92 -1.54 8.90
N HIS A 39 -2.04 -2.25 8.18
CA HIS A 39 -1.60 -3.59 8.59
C HIS A 39 -0.87 -3.59 9.94
N LYS A 40 -0.01 -2.59 10.19
CA LYS A 40 0.64 -2.40 11.50
C LYS A 40 -0.38 -2.16 12.62
N ARG A 41 -1.42 -1.37 12.36
CA ARG A 41 -2.52 -1.12 13.31
C ARG A 41 -3.30 -2.39 13.61
N LEU A 42 -3.63 -3.19 12.59
CA LEU A 42 -4.33 -4.47 12.77
C LEU A 42 -3.51 -5.44 13.64
N LEU A 43 -2.19 -5.54 13.39
CA LEU A 43 -1.30 -6.38 14.20
C LEU A 43 -1.19 -5.89 15.65
N SER A 44 -1.15 -4.58 15.87
CA SER A 44 -1.18 -4.00 17.22
C SER A 44 -2.50 -4.30 17.94
N LEU A 45 -3.63 -4.23 17.21
CA LEU A 45 -4.95 -4.52 17.75
C LEU A 45 -5.06 -6.00 18.18
N GLN A 46 -4.57 -6.92 17.33
CA GLN A 46 -4.47 -8.35 17.64
C GLN A 46 -3.66 -8.60 18.90
N LEU A 47 -2.49 -7.97 19.04
CA LEU A 47 -1.65 -8.14 20.21
C LEU A 47 -2.37 -7.66 21.49
N SER A 48 -3.04 -6.51 21.44
CA SER A 48 -3.82 -6.01 22.58
C SER A 48 -4.97 -6.94 22.96
N PHE A 49 -5.63 -7.58 21.98
CA PHE A 49 -6.63 -8.61 22.26
C PHE A 49 -6.01 -9.86 22.89
N ASP A 50 -4.90 -10.36 22.33
CA ASP A 50 -4.22 -11.58 22.79
C ASP A 50 -3.72 -11.46 24.25
N ILE A 51 -3.33 -10.27 24.68
CA ILE A 51 -2.92 -10.00 26.08
C ILE A 51 -4.09 -9.62 27.00
N GLY A 52 -5.32 -9.55 26.47
CA GLY A 52 -6.54 -9.24 27.21
C GLY A 52 -6.70 -7.77 27.60
N GLU A 53 -6.05 -6.83 26.89
CA GLU A 53 -6.22 -5.39 27.09
C GLU A 53 -7.56 -4.86 26.57
N ILE A 54 -8.15 -5.52 25.56
CA ILE A 54 -9.43 -5.16 24.95
C ILE A 54 -10.40 -6.34 24.96
N SER A 55 -11.70 -6.05 24.93
CA SER A 55 -12.74 -7.07 24.81
C SER A 55 -12.84 -7.60 23.37
N GLU A 56 -13.48 -8.76 23.20
CA GLU A 56 -13.78 -9.33 21.88
C GLU A 56 -14.67 -8.40 21.04
N GLU A 57 -15.70 -7.80 21.65
CA GLU A 57 -16.59 -6.85 20.97
C GLU A 57 -15.84 -5.58 20.50
N ASP A 58 -14.93 -5.05 21.34
CA ASP A 58 -14.09 -3.91 20.96
C ASP A 58 -13.07 -4.27 19.89
N PHE A 59 -12.55 -5.50 19.90
CA PHE A 59 -11.63 -6.01 18.89
C PHE A 59 -12.34 -6.13 17.54
N GLU A 60 -13.48 -6.82 17.48
CA GLU A 60 -14.23 -7.05 16.25
C GLU A 60 -14.65 -5.73 15.57
N ALA A 61 -15.17 -4.77 16.35
CA ALA A 61 -15.59 -3.48 15.82
C ALA A 61 -14.42 -2.68 15.20
N GLN A 62 -13.25 -2.71 15.84
CA GLN A 62 -12.06 -2.01 15.35
C GLN A 62 -11.38 -2.76 14.19
N GLU A 63 -11.39 -4.10 14.23
CA GLU A 63 -10.88 -4.95 13.15
C GLU A 63 -11.66 -4.69 11.86
N GLU A 64 -12.98 -4.72 11.92
CA GLU A 64 -13.83 -4.46 10.77
C GLU A 64 -13.55 -3.08 10.15
N GLU A 65 -13.42 -2.04 10.98
CA GLU A 65 -13.09 -0.68 10.51
C GLU A 65 -11.75 -0.64 9.76
N ILE A 66 -10.74 -1.34 10.27
CA ILE A 66 -9.40 -1.37 9.64
C ILE A 66 -9.44 -2.17 8.33
N LEU A 67 -10.12 -3.32 8.32
CA LEU A 67 -10.25 -4.17 7.14
C LEU A 67 -10.99 -3.47 6.00
N LEU A 68 -12.07 -2.72 6.31
CA LEU A 68 -12.79 -1.92 5.32
C LEU A 68 -11.90 -0.84 4.69
N LYS A 69 -11.03 -0.20 5.48
CA LYS A 69 -10.08 0.79 4.95
C LYS A 69 -9.03 0.16 4.04
N ILE A 70 -8.53 -1.02 4.39
CA ILE A 70 -7.58 -1.76 3.55
C ILE A 70 -8.24 -2.09 2.20
N GLN A 71 -9.46 -2.63 2.24
CA GLN A 71 -10.19 -2.97 1.02
C GLN A 71 -10.45 -1.75 0.12
N ALA A 72 -10.78 -0.60 0.70
CA ALA A 72 -10.99 0.63 -0.06
C ALA A 72 -9.73 1.09 -0.80
N LEU A 73 -8.57 1.06 -0.13
CA LEU A 73 -7.28 1.42 -0.74
C LEU A 73 -6.86 0.43 -1.83
N GLU A 74 -7.05 -0.88 -1.59
CA GLU A 74 -6.75 -1.91 -2.59
C GLU A 74 -7.63 -1.75 -3.83
N GLU A 75 -8.92 -1.45 -3.65
CA GLU A 75 -9.83 -1.20 -4.77
C GLU A 75 -9.44 0.05 -5.57
N GLU A 76 -9.10 1.14 -4.88
CA GLU A 76 -8.64 2.38 -5.51
C GLU A 76 -7.38 2.13 -6.37
N SER A 77 -6.38 1.46 -5.80
CA SER A 77 -5.14 1.13 -6.54
C SER A 77 -5.40 0.21 -7.74
N ARG A 78 -6.33 -0.74 -7.61
CA ARG A 78 -6.73 -1.65 -8.69
C ARG A 78 -7.44 -0.91 -9.82
N LEU A 79 -8.36 0.00 -9.48
CA LEU A 79 -9.08 0.81 -10.46
C LEU A 79 -8.14 1.79 -11.17
N ALA A 80 -7.18 2.38 -10.46
CA ALA A 80 -6.15 3.23 -11.04
C ALA A 80 -5.30 2.44 -12.06
N ALA A 81 -4.82 1.25 -11.69
CA ALA A 81 -4.06 0.39 -12.59
C ALA A 81 -4.85 -0.02 -13.84
N LEU A 82 -6.15 -0.33 -13.69
CA LEU A 82 -7.01 -0.63 -14.84
C LEU A 82 -7.23 0.60 -15.72
N ALA A 83 -7.42 1.79 -15.14
CA ALA A 83 -7.61 3.02 -15.89
C ALA A 83 -6.37 3.35 -16.73
N GLU A 84 -5.18 3.22 -16.15
CA GLU A 84 -3.91 3.36 -16.87
C GLU A 84 -3.80 2.34 -18.02
N GLU A 85 -4.15 1.08 -17.77
CA GLU A 85 -4.17 0.05 -18.81
C GLU A 85 -5.14 0.42 -19.95
N TYR A 86 -6.38 0.83 -19.64
CA TYR A 86 -7.33 1.26 -20.66
C TYR A 86 -6.85 2.45 -21.49
N GLU A 87 -6.19 3.43 -20.86
CA GLU A 87 -5.64 4.59 -21.55
C GLU A 87 -4.52 4.19 -22.53
N ASP A 88 -3.63 3.29 -22.13
CA ASP A 88 -2.59 2.70 -22.99
C ASP A 88 -3.18 1.95 -24.20
N TRP A 89 -4.21 1.12 -23.97
CA TRP A 89 -4.93 0.44 -25.04
C TRP A 89 -5.67 1.40 -25.99
N GLN A 90 -6.18 2.54 -25.49
CA GLN A 90 -6.82 3.55 -26.33
C GLN A 90 -5.81 4.25 -27.24
N GLU A 91 -4.64 4.63 -26.71
CA GLU A 91 -3.57 5.24 -27.53
C GLU A 91 -3.09 4.26 -28.62
N GLU A 92 -2.91 2.98 -28.29
CA GLU A 92 -2.49 1.95 -29.26
C GLU A 92 -3.58 1.71 -30.35
N LEU A 93 -4.86 1.75 -29.99
CA LEU A 93 -5.97 1.61 -30.95
C LEU A 93 -6.16 2.84 -31.86
N GLU A 94 -5.94 4.06 -31.35
CA GLU A 94 -5.93 5.26 -32.19
C GLU A 94 -4.79 5.20 -33.22
N VAL A 95 -3.58 4.83 -32.79
CA VAL A 95 -2.40 4.70 -33.65
C VAL A 95 -2.59 3.63 -34.74
N THR A 96 -3.19 2.49 -34.40
CA THR A 96 -3.42 1.39 -35.36
C THR A 96 -4.59 1.65 -36.32
N SER A 97 -5.64 2.38 -35.89
CA SER A 97 -6.76 2.75 -36.77
C SER A 97 -6.38 3.83 -37.80
N GLU A 98 -5.48 4.74 -37.44
CA GLU A 98 -4.91 5.74 -38.35
C GLU A 98 -4.00 5.07 -39.40
N ALA A 99 -3.37 3.94 -39.05
CA ALA A 99 -2.51 3.18 -39.97
C ALA A 99 -3.28 2.29 -40.96
N ASP A 100 -4.49 1.81 -40.61
CA ASP A 100 -5.33 0.95 -41.47
C ASP A 100 -6.34 1.76 -42.32
N SER A 101 -6.37 3.08 -42.16
CA SER A 101 -7.16 4.02 -42.97
C SER A 101 -6.43 4.51 -44.23
N GLU A 102 -5.83 3.61 -45.02
CA GLU A 102 -5.61 3.91 -46.44
C GLU A 102 -6.81 3.41 -47.25
N PRO A 103 -7.71 4.29 -47.73
CA PRO A 103 -8.75 3.86 -48.66
C PRO A 103 -8.11 3.56 -50.02
N THR A 104 -8.10 2.27 -50.36
CA THR A 104 -7.91 1.76 -51.71
C THR A 104 -8.94 2.40 -52.67
N LEU A 105 -8.45 3.10 -53.71
CA LEU A 105 -9.14 3.59 -54.93
C LEU A 105 -10.13 4.76 -54.69
N VAL A 106 -10.14 5.84 -55.50
CA VAL A 106 -10.58 5.86 -56.92
C VAL A 106 -9.93 7.02 -57.70
N LEU A 107 -9.30 6.63 -58.82
CA LEU A 107 -9.08 7.32 -60.11
C LEU A 107 -9.68 8.73 -60.29
N LEU A 108 -8.84 9.73 -60.57
CA LEU A 108 -9.14 10.84 -61.49
C LEU A 108 -7.89 11.69 -61.79
N SER A 109 -7.15 11.30 -62.84
CA SER A 109 -6.37 12.21 -63.69
C SER A 109 -6.04 11.54 -65.02
#